data_AF-A0A949MN23-F1
#
_entry.id   AF-A0A949MN23-F1
#
_cell.length_a   1.000
_cell.length_b   1.000
_cell.length_c   1.000
_cell.angle_alpha   90.00
_cell.angle_beta   90.00
_cell.angle_gamma   90.00
#
_symmetry.space_group_name_H-M   'P 1'
#
loop_
_entity.id
_entity.type
_entity.pdbx_description
1 polymer ?
#
loop_
_entity_poly.entity_id
_entity_poly.type
_entity_poly.pdbx_seq_one_letter_code
_entity_poly.pdbx_strand_id
1 'polypeptide(L)'
;MEPDSNIAKNPPIEALDHFQPNGDRDSLDRAIFFATATAALSANILTNYIRYCLATQPDDSSFPTREKTFNQAAKEILTINIWLTLLESCGEVVPEWYRTFTHNAFRAADELAKEPAVSDVFETYPVEAGIIATLQTLSLNLCHKLDLGASRPEAVLALGDLIFDSAAQRIGLLEFSLRQPMLTLDTWVADLTNEAFSSI
;
A
#
# COMPACT_ATOMS: atom_id res chain seq x y z
N MET A 1 -15.59 26.61 -6.70
CA MET A 1 -14.74 25.77 -7.58
C MET A 1 -14.42 24.54 -6.76
N GLU A 2 -15.19 23.49 -6.97
CA GLU A 2 -14.83 22.16 -6.47
C GLU A 2 -13.57 21.72 -7.24
N PRO A 3 -12.53 21.20 -6.58
CA PRO A 3 -11.49 20.52 -7.30
C PRO A 3 -12.07 19.16 -7.71
N ASP A 4 -12.56 19.09 -8.95
CA ASP A 4 -12.62 17.84 -9.71
C ASP A 4 -11.17 17.31 -9.81
N SER A 5 -10.74 16.50 -8.83
CA SER A 5 -9.52 15.72 -8.96
C SER A 5 -9.91 14.36 -9.53
N ASN A 6 -9.62 14.24 -10.82
CA ASN A 6 -9.75 13.08 -11.69
C ASN A 6 -9.07 11.83 -11.09
N ILE A 7 -9.66 11.21 -10.07
CA ILE A 7 -9.31 9.87 -9.64
C ILE A 7 -9.61 9.00 -10.86
N ALA A 8 -8.58 8.35 -11.41
CA ALA A 8 -8.75 7.38 -12.48
C ALA A 8 -9.90 6.46 -12.08
N LYS A 9 -11.00 6.49 -12.84
CA LYS A 9 -12.18 5.67 -12.55
C LYS A 9 -11.80 4.21 -12.78
N ASN A 10 -11.23 3.60 -11.76
CA ASN A 10 -11.03 2.18 -11.69
C ASN A 10 -12.38 1.47 -11.84
N PRO A 11 -12.41 0.23 -12.36
CA PRO A 11 -13.65 -0.51 -12.45
C PRO A 11 -14.32 -0.56 -11.09
N PRO A 12 -15.61 -0.21 -11.01
CA PRO A 12 -16.32 -0.16 -9.74
C PRO A 12 -16.42 -1.58 -9.16
N ILE A 13 -16.44 -1.71 -7.84
CA ILE A 13 -16.42 -3.01 -7.12
C ILE A 13 -17.56 -3.94 -7.55
N GLU A 14 -18.68 -3.37 -8.01
CA GLU A 14 -19.82 -4.07 -8.58
C GLU A 14 -19.44 -4.90 -9.81
N ALA A 15 -18.42 -4.49 -10.57
CA ALA A 15 -17.87 -5.28 -11.68
C ALA A 15 -17.10 -6.52 -11.20
N LEU A 16 -16.77 -6.60 -9.90
CA LEU A 16 -16.06 -7.69 -9.26
C LEU A 16 -16.96 -8.59 -8.39
N ASP A 17 -18.26 -8.31 -8.29
CA ASP A 17 -19.19 -9.11 -7.48
C ASP A 17 -19.23 -10.59 -7.89
N HIS A 18 -19.04 -10.88 -9.18
CA HIS A 18 -18.95 -12.26 -9.68
C HIS A 18 -17.68 -13.01 -9.22
N PHE A 19 -16.71 -12.30 -8.65
CA PHE A 19 -15.47 -12.83 -8.09
C PHE A 19 -15.41 -12.69 -6.56
N GLN A 20 -16.57 -12.45 -5.91
CA GLN A 20 -16.66 -12.48 -4.45
C GLN A 20 -16.08 -13.81 -3.91
N PRO A 21 -15.30 -13.78 -2.82
CA PRO A 21 -14.77 -15.00 -2.22
C PRO A 21 -15.89 -15.96 -1.77
N ASN A 22 -15.65 -17.26 -1.96
CA ASN A 22 -16.59 -18.33 -1.64
C ASN A 22 -16.57 -18.70 -0.14
N GLY A 23 -16.88 -17.73 0.71
CA GLY A 23 -16.94 -17.86 2.17
C GLY A 23 -15.69 -17.36 2.90
N ASP A 24 -15.74 -17.42 4.23
CA ASP A 24 -14.77 -16.75 5.12
C ASP A 24 -13.32 -17.20 4.90
N ARG A 25 -13.10 -18.50 4.65
CA ARG A 25 -11.76 -19.04 4.43
C ARG A 25 -11.17 -18.56 3.10
N ASP A 26 -11.93 -18.63 2.02
CA ASP A 26 -11.47 -18.12 0.71
C ASP A 26 -11.24 -16.61 0.77
N SER A 27 -12.08 -15.87 1.51
CA SER A 27 -11.88 -14.45 1.76
C SER A 27 -10.56 -14.18 2.50
N LEU A 28 -10.27 -14.94 3.55
CA LEU A 28 -9.04 -14.82 4.32
C LEU A 28 -7.81 -15.13 3.47
N ASP A 29 -7.80 -16.27 2.77
CA ASP A 29 -6.65 -16.72 1.99
C ASP A 29 -6.32 -15.70 0.87
N ARG A 30 -7.34 -15.21 0.15
CA ARG A 30 -7.16 -14.15 -0.86
C ARG A 30 -6.73 -12.81 -0.26
N ALA A 31 -7.24 -12.46 0.92
CA ALA A 31 -6.85 -11.24 1.62
C ALA A 31 -5.39 -11.30 2.12
N ILE A 32 -4.90 -12.46 2.52
CA ILE A 32 -3.48 -12.70 2.86
C ILE A 32 -2.61 -12.46 1.63
N PHE A 33 -2.98 -13.03 0.48
CA PHE A 33 -2.29 -12.75 -0.77
C PHE A 33 -2.29 -11.25 -1.08
N PHE A 34 -3.46 -10.60 -1.02
CA PHE A 34 -3.60 -9.19 -1.36
C PHE A 34 -2.75 -8.30 -0.45
N ALA A 35 -2.75 -8.54 0.85
CA ALA A 35 -1.90 -7.82 1.81
C ALA A 35 -0.41 -8.04 1.52
N THR A 36 -0.01 -9.26 1.18
CA THR A 36 1.38 -9.61 0.84
C THR A 36 1.85 -8.91 -0.43
N ALA A 37 1.03 -8.95 -1.49
CA ALA A 37 1.32 -8.28 -2.75
C ALA A 37 1.36 -6.76 -2.58
N THR A 38 0.46 -6.21 -1.78
CA THR A 38 0.44 -4.77 -1.45
C THR A 38 1.65 -4.38 -0.59
N ALA A 39 2.16 -5.28 0.26
CA ALA A 39 3.38 -5.04 1.03
C ALA A 39 4.60 -4.93 0.11
N ALA A 40 4.70 -5.82 -0.89
CA ALA A 40 5.74 -5.74 -1.92
C ALA A 40 5.65 -4.44 -2.74
N LEU A 41 4.45 -4.04 -3.17
CA LEU A 41 4.23 -2.75 -3.82
C LEU A 41 4.69 -1.59 -2.93
N SER A 42 4.35 -1.63 -1.64
CA SER A 42 4.68 -0.57 -0.68
C SER A 42 6.19 -0.45 -0.43
N ALA A 43 6.89 -1.58 -0.33
CA ALA A 43 8.35 -1.60 -0.25
C ALA A 43 9.00 -1.06 -1.53
N ASN A 44 8.45 -1.38 -2.70
CA ASN A 44 8.94 -0.85 -3.98
C ASN A 44 8.72 0.67 -4.11
N ILE A 45 7.54 1.18 -3.72
CA ILE A 45 7.25 2.61 -3.67
C ILE A 45 8.24 3.32 -2.74
N LEU A 46 8.43 2.80 -1.53
CA LEU A 46 9.35 3.35 -0.54
C LEU A 46 10.80 3.37 -1.06
N THR A 47 11.23 2.28 -1.68
CA THR A 47 12.57 2.16 -2.28
C THR A 47 12.78 3.18 -3.39
N ASN A 48 11.78 3.35 -4.27
CA ASN A 48 11.84 4.35 -5.34
C ASN A 48 11.84 5.78 -4.79
N TYR A 49 11.07 6.03 -3.73
CA TYR A 49 11.08 7.32 -3.03
C TYR A 49 12.45 7.63 -2.42
N ILE A 50 13.07 6.67 -1.72
CA ILE A 50 14.42 6.84 -1.15
C ILE A 50 15.44 7.09 -2.26
N ARG A 51 15.42 6.29 -3.33
CA ARG A 51 16.31 6.49 -4.50
C ARG A 51 16.12 7.87 -5.13
N TYR A 52 14.87 8.29 -5.31
CA TYR A 52 14.55 9.63 -5.79
C TYR A 52 15.18 10.69 -4.89
N CYS A 53 15.01 10.58 -3.57
CA CYS A 53 15.54 11.54 -2.61
C CYS A 53 17.07 11.61 -2.60
N LEU A 54 17.76 10.48 -2.76
CA LEU A 54 19.21 10.38 -2.66
C LEU A 54 19.95 10.60 -3.98
N ALA A 55 19.28 10.55 -5.14
CA ALA A 55 19.92 10.67 -6.45
C ALA A 55 20.65 12.01 -6.72
N THR A 56 20.53 13.01 -5.84
CA THR A 56 21.26 14.29 -5.90
C THR A 56 22.41 14.40 -4.90
N GLN A 57 22.58 13.44 -4.00
CA GLN A 57 23.68 13.48 -3.03
C GLN A 57 24.93 12.83 -3.64
N PRO A 58 26.12 13.43 -3.47
CA PRO A 58 27.37 12.73 -3.76
C PRO A 58 27.40 11.46 -2.92
N ASP A 59 27.90 10.37 -3.51
CA ASP A 59 27.85 8.97 -3.07
C ASP A 59 28.33 8.76 -1.62
N ASP A 60 27.54 9.22 -0.66
CA ASP A 60 27.67 8.90 0.74
C ASP A 60 26.80 7.66 0.92
N SER A 61 27.43 6.52 0.63
CA SER A 61 26.91 5.15 0.78
C SER A 61 26.46 4.80 2.21
N SER A 62 26.30 5.80 3.07
CA SER A 62 25.88 5.73 4.46
C SER A 62 24.45 6.27 4.64
N PHE A 63 23.49 5.77 3.86
CA PHE A 63 22.08 5.83 4.30
C PHE A 63 21.72 4.53 5.02
N PRO A 64 22.06 4.38 6.32
CA PRO A 64 21.50 3.30 7.11
C PRO A 64 20.06 3.69 7.41
N THR A 65 19.15 3.49 6.45
CA THR A 65 17.76 3.30 6.87
C THR A 65 17.82 2.08 7.77
N ARG A 66 17.76 2.30 9.09
CA ARG A 66 17.74 1.17 10.04
C ARG A 66 16.61 0.28 9.57
N GLU A 67 16.89 -1.00 9.36
CA GLU A 67 15.94 -1.98 8.82
C GLU A 67 14.56 -1.86 9.49
N LYS A 68 14.55 -1.62 10.81
CA LYS A 68 13.35 -1.31 11.58
C LYS A 68 12.57 -0.09 11.06
N THR A 69 13.23 1.06 10.84
CA THR A 69 12.59 2.29 10.34
C THR A 69 12.02 2.08 8.93
N PHE A 70 12.74 1.36 8.08
CA PHE A 70 12.25 1.02 6.74
C PHE A 70 10.99 0.16 6.82
N ASN A 71 11.01 -0.90 7.63
CA ASN A 71 9.88 -1.81 7.79
C ASN A 71 8.64 -1.08 8.35
N GLN A 72 8.83 -0.19 9.32
CA GLN A 72 7.75 0.65 9.86
C GLN A 72 7.16 1.58 8.78
N ALA A 73 8.01 2.27 8.02
CA ALA A 73 7.56 3.13 6.93
C ALA A 73 6.82 2.34 5.82
N ALA A 74 7.34 1.17 5.44
CA ALA A 74 6.70 0.28 4.47
C ALA A 74 5.33 -0.21 4.95
N LYS A 75 5.20 -0.52 6.25
CA LYS A 75 3.95 -0.92 6.89
C LYS A 75 2.90 0.21 6.92
N GLU A 76 3.32 1.45 7.12
CA GLU A 76 2.42 2.62 7.01
C GLU A 76 1.92 2.78 5.57
N ILE A 77 2.81 2.70 4.58
CA ILE A 77 2.45 2.77 3.16
C ILE A 77 1.52 1.61 2.78
N LEU A 78 1.78 0.39 3.25
CA LEU A 78 0.91 -0.79 3.07
C LEU A 78 -0.50 -0.52 3.57
N THR A 79 -0.62 -0.04 4.80
CA THR A 79 -1.93 0.21 5.44
C THR A 79 -2.71 1.27 4.66
N ILE A 80 -2.05 2.36 4.27
CA ILE A 80 -2.67 3.40 3.45
C ILE A 80 -3.03 2.89 2.06
N ASN A 81 -2.21 2.03 1.43
CA ASN A 81 -2.53 1.43 0.13
C ASN A 81 -3.77 0.52 0.20
N ILE A 82 -3.94 -0.29 1.24
CA ILE A 82 -5.15 -1.10 1.42
C ILE A 82 -6.38 -0.18 1.57
N TRP A 83 -6.28 0.88 2.37
CA TRP A 83 -7.34 1.88 2.51
C TRP A 83 -7.68 2.61 1.20
N LEU A 84 -6.67 3.02 0.42
CA LEU A 84 -6.88 3.65 -0.88
C LEU A 84 -7.57 2.71 -1.86
N THR A 85 -7.20 1.43 -1.87
CA THR A 85 -7.84 0.43 -2.73
C THR A 85 -9.36 0.35 -2.47
N LEU A 86 -9.77 0.41 -1.19
CA LEU A 86 -11.18 0.46 -0.81
C LEU A 86 -11.87 1.71 -1.41
N LEU A 87 -11.27 2.89 -1.26
CA LEU A 87 -11.83 4.14 -1.79
C LEU A 87 -11.87 4.20 -3.32
N GLU A 88 -10.88 3.58 -3.97
CA GLU A 88 -10.73 3.57 -5.42
C GLU A 88 -11.68 2.59 -6.11
N SER A 89 -12.09 1.53 -5.40
CA SER A 89 -12.96 0.49 -5.93
C SER A 89 -14.42 0.67 -5.53
N CYS A 90 -14.73 1.31 -4.39
CA CYS A 90 -16.10 1.44 -3.91
C CYS A 90 -16.75 2.79 -4.23
N GLY A 91 -18.05 2.75 -4.55
CA GLY A 91 -18.92 3.92 -4.50
C GLY A 91 -19.36 4.25 -3.06
N GLU A 92 -20.53 4.89 -2.94
CA GLU A 92 -21.07 5.30 -1.62
C GLU A 92 -21.38 4.13 -0.67
N VAL A 93 -21.57 2.92 -1.22
CA VAL A 93 -21.96 1.73 -0.46
C VAL A 93 -20.90 0.65 -0.62
N VAL A 94 -20.29 0.25 0.50
CA VAL A 94 -19.32 -0.85 0.53
C VAL A 94 -20.05 -2.19 0.78
N PRO A 95 -19.95 -3.18 -0.13
CA PRO A 95 -20.51 -4.51 0.08
C PRO A 95 -19.95 -5.21 1.33
N GLU A 96 -20.77 -5.99 2.03
CA GLU A 96 -20.37 -6.66 3.28
C GLU A 96 -19.20 -7.64 3.08
N TRP A 97 -19.22 -8.38 1.97
CA TRP A 97 -18.14 -9.29 1.61
C TRP A 97 -16.81 -8.55 1.46
N TYR A 98 -16.85 -7.33 0.92
CA TYR A 98 -15.66 -6.54 0.67
C TYR A 98 -15.14 -5.85 1.93
N ARG A 99 -16.04 -5.47 2.86
CA ARG A 99 -15.65 -5.07 4.23
C ARG A 99 -14.91 -6.20 4.95
N THR A 100 -15.45 -7.41 4.87
CA THR A 100 -14.86 -8.60 5.49
C THR A 100 -13.49 -8.90 4.88
N PHE A 101 -13.39 -8.88 3.54
CA PHE A 101 -12.13 -9.04 2.82
C PHE A 101 -11.09 -8.00 3.23
N THR A 102 -11.47 -6.72 3.24
CA THR A 102 -10.58 -5.61 3.59
C THR A 102 -10.13 -5.70 5.05
N HIS A 103 -11.03 -6.07 5.97
CA HIS A 103 -10.68 -6.31 7.36
C HIS A 103 -9.67 -7.48 7.50
N ASN A 104 -9.86 -8.56 6.77
CA ASN A 104 -8.90 -9.66 6.72
C ASN A 104 -7.55 -9.22 6.15
N ALA A 105 -7.53 -8.31 5.17
CA ALA A 105 -6.30 -7.77 4.60
C ALA A 105 -5.54 -6.91 5.62
N PHE A 106 -6.23 -6.09 6.41
CA PHE A 106 -5.60 -5.34 7.51
C PHE A 106 -5.04 -6.27 8.59
N ARG A 107 -5.77 -7.32 8.97
CA ARG A 107 -5.28 -8.34 9.89
C ARG A 107 -4.03 -9.03 9.35
N ALA A 108 -4.04 -9.43 8.08
CA ALA A 108 -2.88 -10.02 7.43
C ALA A 108 -1.70 -9.04 7.41
N ALA A 109 -1.95 -7.75 7.20
CA ALA A 109 -0.91 -6.74 7.28
C ALA A 109 -0.26 -6.69 8.67
N ASP A 110 -1.02 -6.80 9.77
CA ASP A 110 -0.47 -6.81 11.15
C ASP A 110 0.33 -8.07 11.46
N GLU A 111 -0.03 -9.20 10.84
CA GLU A 111 0.77 -10.43 10.91
C GLU A 111 2.07 -10.33 10.11
N LEU A 112 2.04 -9.68 8.94
CA LEU A 112 3.24 -9.45 8.11
C LEU A 112 4.25 -8.52 8.78
N ALA A 113 3.77 -7.45 9.42
CA ALA A 113 4.62 -6.53 10.19
C ALA A 113 3.84 -5.96 11.38
N LYS A 114 4.36 -6.26 12.58
CA LYS A 114 3.70 -5.96 13.87
C LYS A 114 3.71 -4.49 14.27
N GLU A 115 4.67 -3.71 13.76
CA GLU A 115 4.85 -2.30 14.13
C GLU A 115 4.97 -1.43 12.87
N PRO A 116 4.20 -0.33 12.78
CA PRO A 116 3.04 0.02 13.64
C PRO A 116 1.84 -0.90 13.40
N ALA A 117 0.94 -1.01 14.39
CA ALA A 117 -0.36 -1.67 14.18
C ALA A 117 -1.22 -0.84 13.23
N VAL A 118 -2.10 -1.48 12.45
CA VAL A 118 -3.02 -0.79 11.53
C VAL A 118 -3.84 0.29 12.24
N SER A 119 -4.30 0.03 13.47
CA SER A 119 -5.02 1.01 14.29
C SER A 119 -4.20 2.29 14.51
N ASP A 120 -2.94 2.14 14.86
CA ASP A 120 -2.05 3.27 15.18
C ASP A 120 -1.78 4.11 13.93
N VAL A 121 -1.72 3.46 12.76
CA VAL A 121 -1.60 4.16 11.47
C VAL A 121 -2.83 5.02 11.22
N PHE A 122 -4.04 4.50 11.42
CA PHE A 122 -5.27 5.27 11.25
C PHE A 122 -5.48 6.36 12.29
N GLU A 123 -4.94 6.21 13.50
CA GLU A 123 -4.91 7.29 14.51
C GLU A 123 -3.90 8.39 14.16
N THR A 124 -2.80 8.03 13.47
CA THR A 124 -1.74 8.95 13.08
C THR A 124 -2.13 9.82 11.88
N TYR A 125 -2.87 9.26 10.92
CA TYR A 125 -3.15 9.91 9.63
C TYR A 125 -4.61 10.38 9.51
N PRO A 126 -4.85 11.58 8.96
CA PRO A 126 -6.18 12.19 8.93
C PRO A 126 -7.05 11.62 7.80
N VAL A 127 -7.37 10.32 7.85
CA VAL A 127 -8.16 9.61 6.82
C VAL A 127 -9.54 10.21 6.61
N GLU A 128 -10.14 10.77 7.65
CA GLU A 128 -11.44 11.48 7.58
C GLU A 128 -11.36 12.80 6.80
N ALA A 129 -10.17 13.41 6.69
CA ALA A 129 -9.94 14.63 5.92
C ALA A 129 -9.75 14.34 4.41
N GLY A 130 -9.77 13.07 4.00
CA GLY A 130 -9.70 12.64 2.61
C GLY A 130 -8.30 12.27 2.12
N ILE A 131 -8.24 11.78 0.87
CA ILE A 131 -7.05 11.18 0.24
C ILE A 131 -5.87 12.17 0.23
N ILE A 132 -6.09 13.39 -0.25
CA ILE A 132 -5.01 14.37 -0.42
C ILE A 132 -4.36 14.73 0.92
N ALA A 133 -5.16 15.06 1.94
CA ALA A 133 -4.65 15.41 3.27
C ALA A 133 -3.88 14.24 3.92
N THR A 134 -4.41 13.02 3.74
CA THR A 134 -3.76 11.80 4.24
C THR A 134 -2.40 11.58 3.59
N LEU A 135 -2.32 11.64 2.26
CA LEU A 135 -1.08 11.42 1.51
C LEU A 135 -0.03 12.50 1.77
N GLN A 136 -0.44 13.76 1.91
CA GLN A 136 0.47 14.85 2.28
C GLN A 136 1.04 14.64 3.69
N THR A 137 0.21 14.23 4.65
CA THR A 137 0.65 13.97 6.03
C THR A 137 1.57 12.74 6.10
N LEU A 138 1.23 11.67 5.37
CA LEU A 138 2.09 10.48 5.23
C LEU A 138 3.45 10.83 4.64
N SER A 139 3.46 11.58 3.53
CA SER A 139 4.68 11.99 2.84
C SER A 139 5.57 12.84 3.74
N LEU A 140 5.01 13.82 4.45
CA LEU A 140 5.74 14.63 5.42
C LEU A 140 6.32 13.80 6.57
N ASN A 141 5.51 12.96 7.20
CA ASN A 141 5.92 12.15 8.34
C ASN A 141 7.01 11.16 7.96
N LEU A 142 6.89 10.50 6.81
CA LEU A 142 7.89 9.54 6.34
C LEU A 142 9.17 10.23 5.85
N CYS A 143 9.06 11.42 5.25
CA CYS A 143 10.23 12.24 4.93
C CYS A 143 11.04 12.57 6.19
N HIS A 144 10.37 12.95 7.29
CA HIS A 144 11.05 13.21 8.57
C HIS A 144 11.57 11.92 9.23
N LYS A 145 10.75 10.87 9.29
CA LYS A 145 11.09 9.57 9.91
C LYS A 145 12.31 8.92 9.28
N LEU A 146 12.46 9.08 7.96
CA LEU A 146 13.57 8.55 7.20
C LEU A 146 14.76 9.51 7.15
N ASP A 147 14.66 10.73 7.69
CA ASP A 147 15.68 11.79 7.60
C ASP A 147 16.02 12.21 6.16
N LEU A 148 15.00 12.29 5.31
CA LEU A 148 15.12 12.69 3.89
C LEU A 148 14.84 14.17 3.65
N GLY A 149 14.45 14.93 4.68
CA GLY A 149 14.06 16.34 4.53
C GLY A 149 15.19 17.25 4.04
N ALA A 150 16.45 16.89 4.31
CA ALA A 150 17.61 17.62 3.83
C ALA A 150 18.05 17.20 2.42
N SER A 151 17.47 16.14 1.84
CA SER A 151 17.96 15.58 0.58
C SER A 151 17.44 16.34 -0.64
N ARG A 152 16.15 16.76 -0.63
CA ARG A 152 15.50 17.54 -1.70
C ARG A 152 14.33 18.39 -1.18
N PRO A 153 14.10 19.60 -1.72
CA PRO A 153 12.94 20.44 -1.37
C PRO A 153 11.59 19.75 -1.61
N GLU A 154 11.47 18.95 -2.67
CA GLU A 154 10.23 18.28 -3.07
C GLU A 154 10.00 16.92 -2.39
N ALA A 155 10.95 16.43 -1.58
CA ALA A 155 10.86 15.11 -0.93
C ALA A 155 9.57 14.98 -0.11
N VAL A 156 9.17 16.05 0.57
CA VAL A 156 7.95 16.09 1.42
C VAL A 156 6.64 15.86 0.65
N LEU A 157 6.63 15.95 -0.69
CA LEU A 157 5.44 15.68 -1.52
C LEU A 157 5.61 14.44 -2.41
N ALA A 158 6.84 14.12 -2.82
CA ALA A 158 7.10 13.10 -3.84
C ALA A 158 6.57 11.70 -3.46
N LEU A 159 6.54 11.32 -2.18
CA LEU A 159 5.97 10.04 -1.78
C LEU A 159 4.46 10.00 -1.98
N GLY A 160 3.77 11.10 -1.69
CA GLY A 160 2.33 11.23 -1.92
C GLY A 160 1.97 11.01 -3.40
N ASP A 161 2.76 11.60 -4.30
CA ASP A 161 2.57 11.46 -5.76
C ASP A 161 2.81 10.01 -6.21
N LEU A 162 3.89 9.36 -5.76
CA LEU A 162 4.17 7.95 -6.07
C LEU A 162 3.05 7.00 -5.60
N ILE A 163 2.48 7.27 -4.42
CA ILE A 163 1.34 6.50 -3.92
C ILE A 163 0.09 6.81 -4.74
N PHE A 164 -0.17 8.07 -5.08
CA PHE A 164 -1.31 8.43 -5.90
C PHE A 164 -1.27 7.75 -7.28
N ASP A 165 -0.11 7.76 -7.94
CA ASP A 165 0.12 7.18 -9.27
C ASP A 165 0.03 5.64 -9.31
N SER A 166 0.11 4.97 -8.16
CA SER A 166 0.02 3.50 -8.07
C SER A 166 -1.41 2.96 -7.98
N ALA A 167 -2.44 3.79 -8.19
CA ALA A 167 -3.85 3.38 -8.17
C ALA A 167 -4.16 2.19 -9.09
N ALA A 168 -3.65 2.23 -10.33
CA ALA A 168 -3.85 1.14 -11.29
C ALA A 168 -3.20 -0.18 -10.83
N GLN A 169 -2.06 -0.10 -10.14
CA GLN A 169 -1.37 -1.26 -9.59
C GLN A 169 -2.15 -1.85 -8.40
N ARG A 170 -2.62 -1.00 -7.48
CA ARG A 170 -3.48 -1.42 -6.36
C ARG A 170 -4.70 -2.19 -6.84
N ILE A 171 -5.41 -1.65 -7.83
CA ILE A 171 -6.59 -2.30 -8.39
C ILE A 171 -6.23 -3.57 -9.15
N GLY A 172 -5.13 -3.56 -9.93
CA GLY A 172 -4.63 -4.77 -10.57
C GLY A 172 -4.35 -5.90 -9.57
N LEU A 173 -3.78 -5.59 -8.40
CA LEU A 173 -3.54 -6.55 -7.34
C LEU A 173 -4.85 -7.06 -6.70
N LEU A 174 -5.83 -6.18 -6.48
CA LEU A 174 -7.16 -6.57 -6.00
C LEU A 174 -7.82 -7.52 -6.99
N GLU A 175 -7.90 -7.15 -8.27
CA GLU A 175 -8.49 -7.99 -9.31
C GLU A 175 -7.78 -9.33 -9.42
N PHE A 176 -6.44 -9.34 -9.36
CA PHE A 176 -5.66 -10.57 -9.40
C PHE A 176 -5.99 -11.47 -8.20
N SER A 177 -6.05 -10.90 -7.00
CA SER A 177 -6.40 -11.64 -5.77
C SER A 177 -7.79 -12.28 -5.81
N LEU A 178 -8.75 -11.65 -6.49
CA LEU A 178 -10.14 -12.14 -6.58
C LEU A 178 -10.36 -13.09 -7.75
N ARG A 179 -9.69 -12.86 -8.90
CA ARG A 179 -9.94 -13.61 -10.14
C ARG A 179 -9.10 -14.86 -10.27
N GLN A 180 -7.88 -14.88 -9.73
CA GLN A 180 -6.97 -15.99 -9.99
C GLN A 180 -7.28 -17.21 -9.11
N PRO A 181 -6.94 -18.42 -9.59
CA PRO A 181 -6.93 -19.62 -8.76
C PRO A 181 -5.95 -19.49 -7.60
N MET A 182 -6.26 -20.08 -6.44
CA MET A 182 -5.39 -20.01 -5.25
C MET A 182 -3.96 -20.48 -5.53
N LEU A 183 -3.80 -21.56 -6.31
CA LEU A 183 -2.48 -22.07 -6.70
C LEU A 183 -1.62 -21.02 -7.43
N THR A 184 -2.24 -20.18 -8.25
CA THR A 184 -1.56 -19.09 -8.96
C THR A 184 -1.13 -17.99 -7.99
N LEU A 185 -1.96 -17.68 -6.99
CA LEU A 185 -1.63 -16.74 -5.92
C LEU A 185 -0.44 -17.23 -5.10
N ASP A 186 -0.46 -18.50 -4.69
CA ASP A 186 0.62 -19.13 -3.90
C ASP A 186 1.95 -19.14 -4.67
N THR A 187 1.90 -19.48 -5.97
CA THR A 187 3.09 -19.50 -6.83
C THR A 187 3.69 -18.10 -6.94
N TRP A 188 2.86 -17.08 -7.13
CA TRP A 188 3.33 -15.70 -7.22
C TRP A 188 4.00 -15.22 -5.93
N VAL A 189 3.44 -15.57 -4.76
CA VAL A 189 4.06 -15.24 -3.46
C VAL A 189 5.40 -15.96 -3.31
N ALA A 190 5.47 -17.24 -3.68
CA ALA A 190 6.72 -18.00 -3.63
C ALA A 190 7.80 -17.38 -4.53
N ASP A 191 7.45 -16.98 -5.75
CA ASP A 191 8.38 -16.33 -6.68
C ASP A 191 8.88 -14.98 -6.13
N LEU A 192 8.00 -14.20 -5.51
CA LEU A 192 8.38 -12.92 -4.90
C LEU A 192 9.36 -13.10 -3.74
N THR A 193 9.17 -14.15 -2.93
CA THR A 193 10.15 -14.48 -1.89
C THR A 193 11.49 -14.93 -2.48
N ASN A 194 11.47 -15.74 -3.55
CA ASN A 194 12.69 -16.22 -4.20
C ASN A 194 13.50 -15.07 -4.81
N GLU A 195 12.85 -14.10 -5.46
CA GLU A 195 13.52 -12.90 -5.99
C GLU A 195 14.13 -12.05 -4.87
N ALA A 196 13.40 -11.84 -3.76
CA ALA A 196 13.90 -11.09 -2.61
C ALA A 196 15.16 -11.73 -1.97
N PHE A 197 15.24 -13.06 -1.90
CA PHE A 197 16.40 -13.79 -1.39
C PHE A 197 17.54 -13.97 -2.41
N SER A 198 17.28 -13.75 -3.71
CA SER A 198 18.31 -13.82 -4.76
C SER A 198 19.13 -12.54 -4.90
N SER A 199 18.70 -11.46 -4.26
CA SER A 199 19.33 -10.13 -4.27
C SER A 199 20.11 -9.78 -2.99
N ILE A 200 20.38 -10.78 -2.12
CA ILE A 200 21.22 -10.68 -0.92
C ILE A 200 22.47 -11.54 -1.13
#